data_AF-A0A960MGH1-F1
#
_entry.id   AF-A0A960MGH1-F1
#
_cell.length_a   1.000
_cell.length_b   1.000
_cell.length_c   1.000
_cell.angle_alpha   90.00
_cell.angle_beta   90.00
_cell.angle_gamma   90.00
#
_symmetry.space_group_name_H-M   'P 1'
#
loop_
_entity.id
_entity.type
_entity.pdbx_description
1 polymer ?
#
loop_
_entity_poly.entity_id
_entity_poly.type
_entity_poly.pdbx_seq_one_letter_code
_entity_poly.pdbx_strand_id
1 'polypeptide(L)'
;MRSPFRPSISSLMLLASAGLVLYLPHRAMAWGTGHDDVMRAIIDRMPEDLRATFDDAIVKEAISHHSHYPDSFEPFLPEEVGAAAVAKLKEAGLTKRYDLHHDKGRAFAFVMLVDALREDDPAHIALWIAALSHVIADMAACNHDPLVHTATYGWSSWDLKLAGGSAFRPVVRMLDLHASATDLAGGADAYQLAIESQWLEDDQRDAARAMIDIMLYGQEGAWYCSQRGVSILEGASNWVAKQDPAGREQWWRNIGELGAWAVVRTLRDLQVAIRLAETGGPVELTPEIESAFRAEVEEKIRGRKLEEDALFAPVLRPLEPQTPPSTGVVLEPTWAMNEAMLGF
;
A
#
# COMPACT_ATOMS: atom_id res chain seq x y z
N MET A 1 50.78 -22.00 -46.25
CA MET A 1 50.64 -23.34 -45.64
C MET A 1 50.45 -23.17 -44.13
N ARG A 2 49.40 -23.81 -43.58
CA ARG A 2 49.01 -23.94 -42.15
C ARG A 2 48.48 -22.64 -41.52
N SER A 3 47.17 -22.39 -41.47
CA SER A 3 46.02 -23.04 -40.81
C SER A 3 45.58 -22.17 -39.62
N PRO A 4 44.33 -21.66 -39.58
CA PRO A 4 43.81 -20.94 -38.43
C PRO A 4 43.46 -21.93 -37.31
N PHE A 5 43.84 -21.58 -36.08
CA PHE A 5 43.45 -22.29 -34.86
C PHE A 5 41.92 -22.23 -34.70
N ARG A 6 41.26 -23.38 -34.79
CA ARG A 6 39.90 -23.58 -34.30
C ARG A 6 39.97 -23.90 -32.80
N PRO A 7 39.27 -23.18 -31.91
CA PRO A 7 38.93 -23.73 -30.60
C PRO A 7 37.86 -24.81 -30.77
N SER A 8 38.05 -25.91 -30.03
CA SER A 8 37.21 -27.10 -30.01
C SER A 8 35.82 -26.87 -29.41
N ILE A 9 34.83 -27.59 -29.94
CA ILE A 9 33.42 -27.65 -29.52
C ILE A 9 33.28 -28.38 -28.16
N SER A 10 33.97 -27.92 -27.11
CA SER A 10 33.91 -28.56 -25.79
C SER A 10 33.73 -27.60 -24.62
N SER A 11 33.45 -26.32 -24.87
CA SER A 11 33.15 -25.33 -23.82
C SER A 11 31.68 -24.87 -23.82
N LEU A 12 30.79 -25.61 -24.49
CA LEU A 12 29.38 -25.25 -24.66
C LEU A 12 28.44 -26.24 -23.94
N MET A 13 28.78 -26.65 -22.72
CA MET A 13 27.91 -27.46 -21.85
C MET A 13 28.20 -27.29 -20.35
N LEU A 14 28.46 -26.05 -19.88
CA LEU A 14 28.56 -25.79 -18.44
C LEU A 14 28.10 -24.38 -18.03
N LEU A 15 27.06 -23.87 -18.69
CA LEU A 15 26.34 -22.64 -18.30
C LEU A 15 24.81 -22.85 -18.31
N ALA A 16 24.35 -24.06 -18.02
CA ALA A 16 22.92 -24.41 -17.92
C ALA A 16 22.54 -24.91 -16.52
N SER A 17 23.18 -24.38 -15.47
CA SER A 17 22.92 -24.80 -14.08
C SER A 17 22.92 -23.68 -13.04
N ALA A 18 23.09 -22.42 -13.46
CA ALA A 18 22.52 -21.31 -12.70
C ALA A 18 21.05 -21.22 -13.11
N GLY A 19 20.28 -22.22 -12.67
CA GLY A 19 18.84 -22.10 -12.63
C GLY A 19 18.58 -20.83 -11.83
N LEU A 20 18.22 -19.78 -12.57
CA LEU A 20 17.49 -18.64 -12.04
C LEU A 20 16.30 -19.29 -11.34
N VAL A 21 16.42 -19.49 -10.03
CA VAL A 21 15.27 -19.77 -9.19
C VAL A 21 14.51 -18.46 -9.26
N LEU A 22 13.73 -18.32 -10.33
CA LEU A 22 12.48 -17.59 -10.33
C LEU A 22 11.67 -18.30 -9.25
N TYR A 23 11.95 -17.93 -7.99
CA TYR A 23 10.97 -18.03 -6.94
C TYR A 23 9.76 -17.34 -7.56
N LEU A 24 8.76 -18.16 -7.95
CA LEU A 24 7.39 -17.68 -7.99
C LEU A 24 7.26 -16.80 -6.75
N PRO A 25 6.94 -15.50 -6.87
CA PRO A 25 6.77 -14.67 -5.70
C PRO A 25 5.73 -15.39 -4.86
N HIS A 26 6.17 -16.03 -3.77
CA HIS A 26 5.28 -16.57 -2.77
C HIS A 26 4.56 -15.34 -2.27
N ARG A 27 3.31 -15.18 -2.73
CA ARG A 27 2.32 -14.17 -2.33
C ARG A 27 2.94 -13.17 -1.38
N ALA A 28 3.59 -12.16 -1.94
CA ALA A 28 4.05 -11.01 -1.19
C ALA A 28 2.76 -10.28 -0.78
N MET A 29 2.11 -10.76 0.28
CA MET A 29 0.90 -10.14 0.81
C MET A 29 1.40 -8.94 1.59
N ALA A 30 1.36 -7.78 0.94
CA ALA A 30 2.08 -6.62 1.42
C ALA A 30 1.52 -6.08 2.74
N TRP A 31 0.30 -6.47 3.07
CA TRP A 31 -0.30 -6.15 4.34
C TRP A 31 -1.28 -7.23 4.81
N GLY A 32 -0.83 -8.49 4.72
CA GLY A 32 -1.49 -9.71 5.18
C GLY A 32 -2.87 -9.57 5.83
N THR A 33 -2.99 -9.88 7.12
CA THR A 33 -4.28 -9.77 7.82
C THR A 33 -4.62 -8.33 8.23
N GLY A 34 -3.69 -7.38 8.07
CA GLY A 34 -3.93 -5.98 8.37
C GLY A 34 -5.01 -5.34 7.48
N HIS A 35 -5.24 -5.85 6.26
CA HIS A 35 -6.38 -5.43 5.44
C HIS A 35 -7.73 -5.72 6.11
N ASP A 36 -7.85 -6.86 6.79
CA ASP A 36 -9.06 -7.18 7.56
C ASP A 36 -9.28 -6.14 8.67
N ASP A 37 -8.20 -5.72 9.35
CA ASP A 37 -8.28 -4.77 10.47
C ASP A 37 -8.62 -3.36 10.00
N VAL A 38 -8.10 -2.94 8.84
CA VAL A 38 -8.53 -1.70 8.17
C VAL A 38 -10.02 -1.77 7.84
N MET A 39 -10.49 -2.88 7.25
CA MET A 39 -11.90 -3.01 6.87
C MET A 39 -12.83 -3.06 8.10
N ARG A 40 -12.44 -3.75 9.18
CA ARG A 40 -13.16 -3.72 10.48
C ARG A 40 -13.28 -2.29 10.99
N ALA A 41 -12.17 -1.55 11.03
CA ALA A 41 -12.16 -0.18 11.51
C ALA A 41 -13.05 0.75 10.68
N ILE A 42 -13.16 0.53 9.37
CA ILE A 42 -14.07 1.26 8.47
C ILE A 42 -15.53 0.90 8.75
N ILE A 43 -15.87 -0.39 8.86
CA ILE A 43 -17.24 -0.84 9.17
C ILE A 43 -17.72 -0.27 10.51
N ASP A 44 -16.85 -0.20 11.50
CA ASP A 44 -17.20 0.36 12.82
C ASP A 44 -17.51 1.87 12.79
N ARG A 45 -17.11 2.58 11.72
CA ARG A 45 -17.09 4.06 11.64
C ARG A 45 -17.84 4.65 10.47
N MET A 46 -18.29 3.83 9.52
CA MET A 46 -19.09 4.33 8.40
C MET A 46 -20.45 4.87 8.88
N PRO A 47 -21.14 5.69 8.07
CA PRO A 47 -22.44 6.24 8.44
C PRO A 47 -23.43 5.17 8.90
N GLU A 48 -24.17 5.44 9.99
CA GLU A 48 -25.04 4.45 10.63
C GLU A 48 -26.10 3.90 9.67
N ASP A 49 -26.71 4.78 8.87
CA ASP A 49 -27.74 4.40 7.88
C ASP A 49 -27.20 3.43 6.83
N LEU A 50 -25.97 3.67 6.34
CA LEU A 50 -25.33 2.76 5.39
C LEU A 50 -24.94 1.45 6.07
N ARG A 51 -24.35 1.51 7.27
CA ARG A 51 -23.97 0.31 8.03
C ARG A 51 -25.16 -0.60 8.29
N ALA A 52 -26.34 -0.02 8.53
CA ALA A 52 -27.57 -0.77 8.78
C ALA A 52 -28.07 -1.57 7.57
N THR A 53 -27.59 -1.30 6.35
CA THR A 53 -27.93 -2.08 5.15
C THR A 53 -27.08 -3.34 5.01
N PHE A 54 -25.98 -3.46 5.75
CA PHE A 54 -25.08 -4.60 5.68
C PHE A 54 -25.50 -5.67 6.69
N ASP A 55 -25.87 -6.85 6.19
CA ASP A 55 -26.07 -8.01 7.05
C ASP A 55 -24.73 -8.65 7.47
N ASP A 56 -24.79 -9.59 8.41
CA ASP A 56 -23.60 -10.28 8.92
C ASP A 56 -22.82 -11.01 7.82
N ALA A 57 -23.49 -11.48 6.75
CA ALA A 57 -22.83 -12.17 5.65
C ALA A 57 -22.04 -11.19 4.78
N ILE A 58 -22.62 -10.03 4.45
CA ILE A 58 -21.96 -8.93 3.74
C ILE A 58 -20.76 -8.43 4.54
N VAL A 59 -20.93 -8.18 5.84
CA VAL A 59 -19.84 -7.74 6.73
C VAL A 59 -18.70 -8.75 6.74
N LYS A 60 -19.02 -10.04 6.90
CA LYS A 60 -18.01 -11.10 6.91
C LYS A 60 -17.27 -11.18 5.57
N GLU A 61 -17.99 -11.19 4.46
CA GLU A 61 -17.40 -11.27 3.12
C GLU A 61 -16.51 -10.06 2.84
N ALA A 62 -16.96 -8.86 3.23
CA ALA A 62 -16.19 -7.64 3.09
C ALA A 62 -14.85 -7.70 3.83
N ILE A 63 -14.85 -8.21 5.07
CA ILE A 63 -13.66 -8.28 5.92
C ILE A 63 -12.71 -9.39 5.50
N SER A 64 -13.19 -10.59 5.16
CA SER A 64 -12.32 -11.77 4.96
C SER A 64 -12.00 -12.09 3.51
N HIS A 65 -12.76 -11.54 2.56
CA HIS A 65 -12.60 -11.82 1.13
C HIS A 65 -12.46 -10.55 0.31
N HIS A 66 -13.39 -9.60 0.38
CA HIS A 66 -13.33 -8.42 -0.47
C HIS A 66 -12.17 -7.48 -0.14
N SER A 67 -11.73 -7.45 1.13
CA SER A 67 -10.51 -6.75 1.57
C SER A 67 -9.22 -7.32 0.98
N HIS A 68 -9.27 -8.48 0.32
CA HIS A 68 -8.17 -9.12 -0.43
C HIS A 68 -8.48 -9.25 -1.93
N TYR A 69 -9.62 -8.72 -2.37
CA TYR A 69 -10.08 -8.87 -3.76
C TYR A 69 -9.08 -8.31 -4.79
N PRO A 70 -8.45 -7.15 -4.57
CA PRO A 70 -7.45 -6.61 -5.50
C PRO A 70 -6.18 -7.45 -5.61
N ASP A 71 -5.86 -8.31 -4.63
CA ASP A 71 -4.63 -9.12 -4.58
C ASP A 71 -4.62 -10.32 -5.57
N SER A 72 -5.64 -10.41 -6.43
CA SER A 72 -5.80 -11.48 -7.40
C SER A 72 -5.51 -11.03 -8.83
N PHE A 73 -4.79 -11.86 -9.58
CA PHE A 73 -4.57 -11.67 -11.03
C PHE A 73 -5.73 -12.20 -11.89
N GLU A 74 -6.80 -12.70 -11.27
CA GLU A 74 -8.01 -13.15 -11.96
C GLU A 74 -8.76 -11.98 -12.61
N PRO A 75 -9.54 -12.24 -13.68
CA PRO A 75 -10.39 -11.23 -14.28
C PRO A 75 -11.53 -10.81 -13.34
N PHE A 76 -12.13 -9.65 -13.62
CA PHE A 76 -13.40 -9.27 -13.00
C PHE A 76 -14.53 -10.17 -13.52
N LEU A 77 -15.34 -10.72 -12.62
CA LEU A 77 -16.44 -11.61 -12.98
C LEU A 77 -17.80 -10.92 -12.84
N PRO A 78 -18.72 -11.07 -13.82
CA PRO A 78 -20.05 -10.45 -13.75
C PRO A 78 -20.87 -10.85 -12.52
N GLU A 79 -20.67 -12.06 -12.00
CA GLU A 79 -21.31 -12.57 -10.79
C GLU A 79 -20.79 -11.94 -9.49
N GLU A 80 -19.62 -11.28 -9.51
CA GLU A 80 -19.01 -10.65 -8.34
C GLU A 80 -19.26 -9.14 -8.29
N VAL A 81 -19.13 -8.47 -9.44
CA VAL A 81 -19.18 -7.00 -9.53
C VAL A 81 -20.28 -6.46 -10.45
N GLY A 82 -21.04 -7.34 -11.11
CA GLY A 82 -22.05 -6.95 -12.08
C GLY A 82 -21.51 -6.78 -13.50
N ALA A 83 -22.31 -7.14 -14.50
CA ALA A 83 -21.92 -7.09 -15.92
C ALA A 83 -21.61 -5.65 -16.41
N ALA A 84 -22.31 -4.65 -15.88
CA ALA A 84 -22.09 -3.24 -16.21
C ALA A 84 -20.72 -2.76 -15.71
N ALA A 85 -20.34 -3.11 -14.48
CA ALA A 85 -19.02 -2.79 -13.92
C ALA A 85 -17.91 -3.46 -14.74
N VAL A 86 -18.04 -4.75 -15.08
CA VAL A 86 -17.07 -5.46 -15.94
C VAL A 86 -16.88 -4.75 -17.28
N ALA A 87 -17.97 -4.33 -17.93
CA ALA A 87 -17.89 -3.62 -19.21
C ALA A 87 -17.15 -2.27 -19.06
N LYS A 88 -17.49 -1.49 -18.03
CA LYS A 88 -16.89 -0.17 -17.76
C LYS A 88 -15.40 -0.28 -17.41
N LEU A 89 -15.02 -1.24 -16.56
CA LEU A 89 -13.61 -1.53 -16.22
C LEU A 89 -12.81 -1.95 -17.47
N LYS A 90 -13.38 -2.83 -18.29
CA LYS A 90 -12.74 -3.29 -19.53
C LYS A 90 -12.54 -2.15 -20.54
N GLU A 91 -13.52 -1.26 -20.70
CA GLU A 91 -13.40 -0.07 -21.53
C GLU A 91 -12.27 0.86 -21.04
N ALA A 92 -12.07 0.92 -19.73
CA ALA A 92 -10.96 1.64 -19.11
C ALA A 92 -9.59 0.94 -19.27
N GLY A 93 -9.55 -0.27 -19.83
CA GLY A 93 -8.33 -1.09 -19.94
C GLY A 93 -7.98 -1.87 -18.68
N LEU A 94 -8.87 -1.92 -17.69
CA LEU A 94 -8.72 -2.68 -16.45
C LEU A 94 -9.38 -4.05 -16.64
N THR A 95 -8.59 -5.11 -16.64
CA THR A 95 -9.03 -6.46 -17.05
C THR A 95 -8.90 -7.51 -15.96
N LYS A 96 -8.10 -7.24 -14.93
CA LYS A 96 -7.89 -8.12 -13.76
C LYS A 96 -8.03 -7.33 -12.47
N ARG A 97 -8.38 -8.01 -11.38
CA ARG A 97 -8.58 -7.40 -10.06
C ARG A 97 -7.33 -6.65 -9.58
N TYR A 98 -6.15 -7.20 -9.87
CA TYR A 98 -4.86 -6.56 -9.60
C TYR A 98 -4.68 -5.19 -10.27
N ASP A 99 -5.37 -4.90 -11.37
CA ASP A 99 -5.27 -3.59 -12.03
C ASP A 99 -5.82 -2.45 -11.14
N LEU A 100 -6.59 -2.77 -10.10
CA LEU A 100 -7.06 -1.80 -9.11
C LEU A 100 -5.90 -1.13 -8.33
N HIS A 101 -4.71 -1.76 -8.27
CA HIS A 101 -3.51 -1.18 -7.65
C HIS A 101 -2.89 -0.03 -8.43
N HIS A 102 -3.27 0.17 -9.71
CA HIS A 102 -2.82 1.32 -10.49
C HIS A 102 -3.57 2.59 -10.08
N ASP A 103 -3.00 3.77 -10.32
CA ASP A 103 -3.66 5.06 -10.05
C ASP A 103 -5.06 5.10 -10.68
N LYS A 104 -5.12 4.79 -11.97
CA LYS A 104 -6.38 4.65 -12.71
C LYS A 104 -7.31 3.60 -12.11
N GLY A 105 -6.76 2.49 -11.63
CA GLY A 105 -7.51 1.43 -10.96
C GLY A 105 -8.21 1.92 -9.69
N ARG A 106 -7.51 2.66 -8.83
CA ARG A 106 -8.08 3.30 -7.64
C ARG A 106 -9.21 4.28 -7.99
N ALA A 107 -9.01 5.11 -9.01
CA ALA A 107 -10.05 6.02 -9.48
C ALA A 107 -11.31 5.26 -9.94
N PHE A 108 -11.15 4.14 -10.66
CA PHE A 108 -12.28 3.32 -11.07
C PHE A 108 -12.94 2.58 -9.91
N ALA A 109 -12.21 2.12 -8.90
CA ALA A 109 -12.83 1.58 -7.68
C ALA A 109 -13.76 2.61 -7.01
N PHE A 110 -13.36 3.90 -6.99
CA PHE A 110 -14.21 4.99 -6.52
C PHE A 110 -15.43 5.24 -7.42
N VAL A 111 -15.27 5.22 -8.75
CA VAL A 111 -16.40 5.32 -9.69
C VAL A 111 -17.40 4.18 -9.43
N MET A 112 -16.90 2.96 -9.22
CA MET A 112 -17.76 1.79 -8.99
C MET A 112 -18.47 1.87 -7.64
N LEU A 113 -17.83 2.42 -6.61
CA LEU A 113 -18.46 2.71 -5.33
C LEU A 113 -19.63 3.70 -5.48
N VAL A 114 -19.43 4.79 -6.22
CA VAL A 114 -20.50 5.78 -6.49
C VAL A 114 -21.65 5.14 -7.26
N ASP A 115 -21.37 4.32 -8.27
CA ASP A 115 -22.41 3.62 -9.04
C ASP A 115 -23.18 2.63 -8.15
N ALA A 116 -22.51 1.84 -7.32
CA ALA A 116 -23.15 0.91 -6.38
C ALA A 116 -24.04 1.64 -5.35
N LEU A 117 -23.61 2.82 -4.87
CA LEU A 117 -24.42 3.68 -4.00
C LEU A 117 -25.68 4.21 -4.69
N ARG A 118 -25.61 4.52 -5.99
CA ARG A 118 -26.78 4.95 -6.77
C ARG A 118 -27.76 3.82 -7.03
N GLU A 119 -27.25 2.61 -7.16
CA GLU A 119 -28.04 1.40 -7.37
C GLU A 119 -28.65 0.86 -6.07
N ASP A 120 -28.25 1.41 -4.91
CA ASP A 120 -28.66 0.94 -3.57
C ASP A 120 -28.42 -0.57 -3.41
N ASP A 121 -27.22 -1.03 -3.79
CA ASP A 121 -26.80 -2.44 -3.72
C ASP A 121 -25.80 -2.66 -2.57
N PRO A 122 -26.24 -3.11 -1.39
CA PRO A 122 -25.37 -3.26 -0.22
C PRO A 122 -24.16 -4.17 -0.44
N ALA A 123 -24.31 -5.23 -1.25
CA ALA A 123 -23.24 -6.17 -1.50
C ALA A 123 -22.13 -5.54 -2.36
N HIS A 124 -22.50 -4.84 -3.43
CA HIS A 124 -21.53 -4.14 -4.26
C HIS A 124 -20.94 -2.92 -3.54
N ILE A 125 -21.72 -2.19 -2.73
CA ILE A 125 -21.17 -1.08 -1.93
C ILE A 125 -20.09 -1.63 -0.98
N ALA A 126 -20.37 -2.72 -0.26
CA ALA A 126 -19.40 -3.33 0.65
C ALA A 126 -18.15 -3.84 -0.09
N LEU A 127 -18.31 -4.45 -1.27
CA LEU A 127 -17.19 -4.88 -2.11
C LEU A 127 -16.31 -3.69 -2.51
N TRP A 128 -16.89 -2.61 -3.01
CA TRP A 128 -16.11 -1.47 -3.50
C TRP A 128 -15.49 -0.64 -2.37
N ILE A 129 -16.12 -0.56 -1.19
CA ILE A 129 -15.47 -0.03 0.02
C ILE A 129 -14.25 -0.88 0.36
N ALA A 130 -14.40 -2.21 0.43
CA ALA A 130 -13.32 -3.11 0.79
C ALA A 130 -12.17 -3.07 -0.21
N ALA A 131 -12.46 -3.14 -1.52
CA ALA A 131 -11.47 -3.06 -2.58
C ALA A 131 -10.75 -1.71 -2.61
N LEU A 132 -11.47 -0.59 -2.44
CA LEU A 132 -10.86 0.74 -2.35
C LEU A 132 -9.99 0.85 -1.09
N SER A 133 -10.46 0.39 0.06
CA SER A 133 -9.69 0.40 1.31
C SER A 133 -8.40 -0.38 1.20
N HIS A 134 -8.42 -1.52 0.51
CA HIS A 134 -7.25 -2.36 0.28
C HIS A 134 -6.20 -1.61 -0.54
N VAL A 135 -6.57 -1.09 -1.71
CA VAL A 135 -5.61 -0.41 -2.60
C VAL A 135 -5.14 0.94 -2.04
N ILE A 136 -5.88 1.55 -1.10
CA ILE A 136 -5.41 2.70 -0.32
C ILE A 136 -4.42 2.22 0.74
N ALA A 137 -4.78 1.18 1.52
CA ALA A 137 -3.91 0.62 2.55
C ALA A 137 -2.56 0.24 1.96
N ASP A 138 -2.53 -0.49 0.86
CA ASP A 138 -1.27 -0.89 0.23
C ASP A 138 -0.33 0.30 -0.03
N MET A 139 -0.83 1.49 -0.34
CA MET A 139 0.07 2.63 -0.58
C MET A 139 0.86 3.06 0.67
N ALA A 140 0.32 2.83 1.86
CA ALA A 140 0.97 3.11 3.14
C ALA A 140 1.44 1.84 3.89
N ALA A 141 1.44 0.67 3.24
CA ALA A 141 1.89 -0.57 3.84
C ALA A 141 3.35 -0.46 4.27
N CYS A 142 3.66 -0.87 5.50
CA CYS A 142 4.99 -0.60 6.08
C CYS A 142 6.11 -1.25 5.29
N ASN A 143 5.85 -2.39 4.64
CA ASN A 143 6.80 -3.14 3.81
C ASN A 143 7.01 -2.52 2.41
N HIS A 144 6.38 -1.38 2.10
CA HIS A 144 6.69 -0.58 0.92
C HIS A 144 7.82 0.42 1.19
N ASP A 145 8.21 0.61 2.45
CA ASP A 145 9.53 1.14 2.77
C ASP A 145 10.62 0.12 2.35
N PRO A 146 11.67 0.51 1.60
CA PRO A 146 12.68 -0.42 1.09
C PRO A 146 13.41 -1.24 2.16
N LEU A 147 13.64 -0.65 3.34
CA LEU A 147 14.30 -1.35 4.44
C LEU A 147 13.37 -2.39 5.06
N VAL A 148 12.11 -2.00 5.29
CA VAL A 148 11.09 -2.92 5.81
C VAL A 148 10.75 -4.01 4.78
N HIS A 149 10.76 -3.69 3.48
CA HIS A 149 10.61 -4.65 2.39
C HIS A 149 11.69 -5.73 2.46
N THR A 150 12.95 -5.30 2.54
CA THR A 150 14.11 -6.18 2.64
C THR A 150 14.04 -7.02 3.92
N ALA A 151 13.62 -6.42 5.03
CA ALA A 151 13.39 -7.12 6.30
C ALA A 151 12.30 -8.20 6.18
N THR A 152 11.18 -7.87 5.52
CA THR A 152 10.01 -8.74 5.40
C THR A 152 10.26 -9.93 4.48
N TYR A 153 10.88 -9.71 3.31
CA TYR A 153 11.00 -10.74 2.27
C TYR A 153 12.41 -11.33 2.14
N GLY A 154 13.45 -10.52 2.36
CA GLY A 154 14.83 -10.97 2.28
C GLY A 154 15.29 -11.62 3.58
N TRP A 155 15.37 -10.83 4.65
CA TRP A 155 15.95 -11.24 5.93
C TRP A 155 15.17 -12.36 6.63
N SER A 156 13.85 -12.39 6.46
CA SER A 156 12.97 -13.44 6.97
C SER A 156 13.36 -14.84 6.50
N SER A 157 13.96 -14.93 5.31
CA SER A 157 14.37 -16.19 4.68
C SER A 157 15.76 -16.65 5.10
N TRP A 158 16.54 -15.82 5.81
CA TRP A 158 17.99 -16.01 6.00
C TRP A 158 18.39 -16.44 7.42
N ASP A 159 17.46 -16.92 8.25
CA ASP A 159 17.70 -17.33 9.66
C ASP A 159 18.58 -16.33 10.44
N LEU A 160 18.36 -15.04 10.20
CA LEU A 160 19.15 -13.98 10.80
C LEU A 160 18.93 -13.88 12.31
N LYS A 161 19.96 -13.38 12.99
CA LYS A 161 19.91 -13.05 14.42
C LYS A 161 20.04 -11.54 14.62
N LEU A 162 19.23 -11.02 15.52
CA LEU A 162 19.33 -9.65 16.01
C LEU A 162 20.59 -9.46 16.86
N ALA A 163 20.99 -8.21 17.06
CA ALA A 163 21.99 -7.85 18.06
C ALA A 163 21.52 -8.32 19.44
N GLY A 164 22.21 -9.30 20.02
CA GLY A 164 21.78 -10.01 21.25
C GLY A 164 21.48 -11.50 21.04
N GLY A 165 21.45 -11.99 19.81
CA GLY A 165 21.38 -13.41 19.47
C GLY A 165 19.96 -13.97 19.28
N SER A 166 18.92 -13.18 19.56
CA SER A 166 17.51 -13.53 19.29
C SER A 166 17.27 -13.71 17.79
N ALA A 167 16.39 -14.64 17.42
CA ALA A 167 16.01 -14.83 16.02
C ALA A 167 15.28 -13.60 15.45
N PHE A 168 15.51 -13.28 14.18
CA PHE A 168 14.84 -12.18 13.48
C PHE A 168 13.38 -12.49 13.13
N ARG A 169 13.05 -13.76 12.88
CA ARG A 169 11.72 -14.19 12.41
C ARG A 169 10.51 -13.62 13.17
N PRO A 170 10.53 -13.45 14.51
CA PRO A 170 9.42 -12.81 15.23
C PRO A 170 9.16 -11.36 14.82
N VAL A 171 10.20 -10.61 14.39
CA VAL A 171 10.07 -9.22 13.92
C VAL A 171 9.16 -9.16 12.70
N VAL A 172 9.25 -10.11 11.77
CA VAL A 172 8.44 -10.14 10.53
C VAL A 172 6.94 -10.10 10.82
N ARG A 173 6.48 -10.78 11.87
CA ARG A 173 5.06 -10.75 12.27
C ARG A 173 4.62 -9.37 12.75
N MET A 174 5.54 -8.60 13.32
CA MET A 174 5.30 -7.24 13.78
C MET A 174 5.31 -6.22 12.62
N LEU A 175 5.66 -6.63 11.40
CA LEU A 175 5.62 -5.80 10.19
C LEU A 175 4.26 -5.92 9.46
N ASP A 176 3.24 -6.44 10.13
CA ASP A 176 1.86 -6.44 9.69
C ASP A 176 1.02 -5.70 10.74
N LEU A 177 0.15 -4.78 10.31
CA LEU A 177 -0.73 -4.02 11.22
C LEU A 177 -1.49 -4.92 12.17
N HIS A 178 -1.88 -6.13 11.72
CA HIS A 178 -2.64 -7.07 12.53
C HIS A 178 -2.00 -7.33 13.89
N ALA A 179 -0.66 -7.42 13.93
CA ALA A 179 0.06 -7.63 15.17
C ALA A 179 -0.09 -6.46 16.16
N SER A 180 -0.30 -5.24 15.71
CA SER A 180 -0.60 -4.09 16.57
C SER A 180 -2.10 -3.94 16.82
N ALA A 181 -2.92 -4.02 15.78
CA ALA A 181 -4.36 -3.77 15.85
C ALA A 181 -5.09 -4.77 16.78
N THR A 182 -4.56 -5.97 16.96
CA THR A 182 -5.11 -7.00 17.86
C THR A 182 -4.38 -7.13 19.19
N ASP A 183 -3.37 -6.29 19.45
CA ASP A 183 -2.61 -6.35 20.70
C ASP A 183 -3.33 -5.61 21.83
N LEU A 184 -3.93 -6.40 22.74
CA LEU A 184 -4.67 -5.91 23.90
C LEU A 184 -3.77 -5.29 24.99
N ALA A 185 -2.44 -5.35 24.86
CA ALA A 185 -1.52 -4.71 25.79
C ALA A 185 -1.31 -3.20 25.53
N GLY A 186 -1.93 -2.65 24.48
CA GLY A 186 -1.90 -1.22 24.14
C GLY A 186 -1.77 -0.92 22.65
N GLY A 187 -1.46 -1.92 21.81
CA GLY A 187 -1.35 -1.73 20.36
C GLY A 187 -2.70 -1.41 19.71
N ALA A 188 -3.77 -2.05 20.17
CA ALA A 188 -5.13 -1.74 19.72
C ALA A 188 -5.50 -0.29 20.06
N ASP A 189 -5.22 0.14 21.30
CA ASP A 189 -5.48 1.52 21.74
C ASP A 189 -4.68 2.54 20.95
N ALA A 190 -3.40 2.25 20.66
CA ALA A 190 -2.55 3.11 19.83
C ALA A 190 -3.11 3.24 18.40
N TYR A 191 -3.63 2.15 17.84
CA TYR A 191 -4.27 2.17 16.52
C TYR A 191 -5.55 3.01 16.52
N GLN A 192 -6.42 2.84 17.53
CA GLN A 192 -7.63 3.66 17.66
C GLN A 192 -7.30 5.15 17.81
N LEU A 193 -6.34 5.49 18.68
CA LEU A 193 -5.87 6.86 18.86
C LEU A 193 -5.30 7.46 17.57
N ALA A 194 -4.61 6.64 16.77
CA ALA A 194 -4.07 7.07 15.48
C ALA A 194 -5.18 7.40 14.47
N ILE A 195 -6.30 6.64 14.47
CA ILE A 195 -7.47 6.93 13.64
C ILE A 195 -8.13 8.24 14.08
N GLU A 196 -8.37 8.39 15.39
CA GLU A 196 -9.01 9.58 15.96
C GLU A 196 -8.20 10.85 15.72
N SER A 197 -6.88 10.78 15.84
CA SER A 197 -6.00 11.96 15.68
C SER A 197 -5.81 12.40 14.22
N GLN A 198 -6.16 11.55 13.26
CA GLN A 198 -6.02 11.82 11.82
C GLN A 198 -7.36 11.97 11.11
N TRP A 199 -8.46 12.08 11.86
CA TRP A 199 -9.81 12.10 11.30
C TRP A 199 -9.96 13.14 10.19
N LEU A 200 -10.58 12.72 9.09
CA LEU A 200 -10.86 13.55 7.93
C LEU A 200 -12.38 13.57 7.69
N GLU A 201 -12.94 14.77 7.57
CA GLU A 201 -14.34 14.97 7.17
C GLU A 201 -14.45 15.17 5.65
N ASP A 202 -15.65 14.99 5.10
CA ASP A 202 -15.96 15.41 3.72
C ASP A 202 -15.66 16.90 3.52
N ASP A 203 -14.61 17.18 2.75
CA ASP A 203 -14.09 18.50 2.42
C ASP A 203 -14.88 19.22 1.31
N GLN A 204 -16.04 18.66 0.93
CA GLN A 204 -16.93 19.18 -0.09
C GLN A 204 -16.33 19.23 -1.51
N ARG A 205 -15.20 18.57 -1.76
CA ARG A 205 -14.57 18.53 -3.09
C ARG A 205 -15.49 17.93 -4.16
N ASP A 206 -15.31 18.34 -5.41
CA ASP A 206 -16.05 17.80 -6.55
C ASP A 206 -15.49 16.43 -7.00
N ALA A 207 -16.19 15.80 -7.95
CA ALA A 207 -15.80 14.50 -8.48
C ALA A 207 -14.39 14.51 -9.10
N ALA A 208 -14.03 15.60 -9.80
CA ALA A 208 -12.71 15.73 -10.44
C ALA A 208 -11.59 15.73 -9.40
N ARG A 209 -11.70 16.56 -8.37
CA ARG A 209 -10.73 16.61 -7.26
C ARG A 209 -10.68 15.30 -6.49
N ALA A 210 -11.83 14.67 -6.22
CA ALA A 210 -11.88 13.37 -5.54
C ALA A 210 -11.08 12.30 -6.30
N MET A 211 -11.24 12.22 -7.63
CA MET A 211 -10.47 11.28 -8.46
C MET A 211 -8.98 11.61 -8.45
N ILE A 212 -8.59 12.88 -8.52
CA ILE A 212 -7.16 13.27 -8.46
C ILE A 212 -6.55 12.86 -7.12
N ASP A 213 -7.21 13.17 -6.01
CA ASP A 213 -6.71 12.80 -4.67
C ASP A 213 -6.56 11.28 -4.51
N ILE A 214 -7.53 10.52 -4.98
CA ILE A 214 -7.52 9.05 -4.90
C ILE A 214 -6.38 8.46 -5.75
N MET A 215 -6.13 9.02 -6.93
CA MET A 215 -4.98 8.62 -7.74
C MET A 215 -3.65 8.96 -7.05
N LEU A 216 -3.56 10.13 -6.39
CA LEU A 216 -2.35 10.58 -5.70
C LEU A 216 -1.98 9.78 -4.45
N TYR A 217 -2.87 8.94 -3.94
CA TYR A 217 -2.57 8.09 -2.80
C TYR A 217 -1.36 7.19 -3.02
N GLY A 218 -1.02 6.84 -4.26
CA GLY A 218 0.21 6.11 -4.57
C GLY A 218 1.47 6.83 -4.06
N GLN A 219 1.58 8.12 -4.36
CA GLN A 219 2.72 8.94 -3.95
C GLN A 219 2.58 9.39 -2.49
N GLU A 220 1.38 9.73 -2.04
CA GLU A 220 1.15 10.20 -0.67
C GLU A 220 1.34 9.09 0.36
N GLY A 221 0.86 7.88 0.08
CA GLY A 221 1.05 6.72 0.95
C GLY A 221 2.52 6.33 1.04
N ALA A 222 3.22 6.27 -0.10
CA ALA A 222 4.64 5.93 -0.13
C ALA A 222 5.48 6.93 0.69
N TRP A 223 5.20 8.24 0.56
CA TRP A 223 5.84 9.26 1.38
C TRP A 223 5.44 9.16 2.87
N TYR A 224 4.17 8.89 3.16
CA TYR A 224 3.74 8.72 4.54
C TYR A 224 4.43 7.51 5.22
N CYS A 225 4.63 6.43 4.47
CA CYS A 225 5.35 5.23 4.90
C CYS A 225 6.85 5.48 5.09
N SER A 226 7.51 6.18 4.15
CA SER A 226 8.98 6.36 4.15
C SER A 226 9.51 7.11 5.38
N GLN A 227 8.67 7.93 6.02
CA GLN A 227 9.02 8.64 7.26
C GLN A 227 9.05 7.73 8.49
N ARG A 228 8.52 6.49 8.39
CA ARG A 228 8.24 5.61 9.53
C ARG A 228 8.96 4.26 9.48
N GLY A 229 9.33 3.77 8.29
CA GLY A 229 9.85 2.40 8.09
C GLY A 229 10.99 2.02 9.03
N VAL A 230 12.00 2.88 9.16
CA VAL A 230 13.13 2.66 10.09
C VAL A 230 12.66 2.55 11.54
N SER A 231 11.81 3.47 12.00
CA SER A 231 11.30 3.47 13.38
C SER A 231 10.45 2.23 13.69
N ILE A 232 9.68 1.73 12.72
CA ILE A 232 8.90 0.50 12.85
C ILE A 232 9.84 -0.69 13.06
N LEU A 233 10.84 -0.82 12.18
CA LEU A 233 11.78 -1.94 12.22
C LEU A 233 12.67 -1.92 13.47
N GLU A 234 13.14 -0.74 13.88
CA GLU A 234 13.92 -0.54 15.10
C GLU A 234 13.09 -0.87 16.35
N GLY A 235 11.85 -0.35 16.44
CA GLY A 235 10.95 -0.62 17.55
C GLY A 235 10.63 -2.11 17.71
N ALA A 236 10.26 -2.77 16.61
CA ALA A 236 9.98 -4.21 16.58
C ALA A 236 11.24 -5.04 16.94
N SER A 237 12.40 -4.67 16.39
CA SER A 237 13.66 -5.36 16.68
C SER A 237 14.09 -5.18 18.14
N ASN A 238 13.96 -3.98 18.71
CA ASN A 238 14.27 -3.72 20.11
C ASN A 238 13.33 -4.47 21.06
N TRP A 239 12.05 -4.56 20.73
CA TRP A 239 11.11 -5.36 21.49
C TRP A 239 11.50 -6.85 21.48
N VAL A 240 11.76 -7.44 20.31
CA VAL A 240 12.13 -8.86 20.19
C VAL A 240 13.48 -9.15 20.86
N ALA A 241 14.48 -8.28 20.71
CA ALA A 241 15.81 -8.51 21.23
C ALA A 241 15.94 -8.24 22.74
N LYS A 242 15.27 -7.19 23.24
CA LYS A 242 15.53 -6.61 24.57
C LYS A 242 14.30 -6.49 25.46
N GLN A 243 13.09 -6.77 24.94
CA GLN A 243 11.83 -6.50 25.61
C GLN A 243 11.72 -5.03 26.05
N ASP A 244 12.19 -4.12 25.20
CA ASP A 244 12.20 -2.68 25.45
C ASP A 244 10.80 -2.07 25.32
N PRO A 245 10.17 -1.59 26.42
CA PRO A 245 8.83 -1.01 26.36
C PRO A 245 8.74 0.23 25.47
N ALA A 246 9.78 1.08 25.46
CA ALA A 246 9.78 2.29 24.64
C ALA A 246 9.82 1.96 23.14
N GLY A 247 10.65 0.97 22.76
CA GLY A 247 10.67 0.44 21.38
C GLY A 247 9.33 -0.16 20.96
N ARG A 248 8.63 -0.85 21.87
CA ARG A 248 7.29 -1.39 21.59
C ARG A 248 6.25 -0.30 21.40
N GLU A 249 6.22 0.71 22.26
CA GLU A 249 5.29 1.85 22.14
C GLU A 249 5.54 2.64 20.84
N GLN A 250 6.81 2.87 20.49
CA GLN A 250 7.19 3.48 19.21
C GLN A 250 6.72 2.64 18.02
N TRP A 251 6.86 1.31 18.09
CA TRP A 251 6.36 0.41 17.06
C TRP A 251 4.83 0.51 16.91
N TRP A 252 4.07 0.32 18.00
CA TRP A 252 2.61 0.43 17.99
C TRP A 252 2.13 1.74 17.39
N ARG A 253 2.73 2.86 17.80
CA ARG A 253 2.40 4.17 17.26
C ARG A 253 2.61 4.24 15.75
N ASN A 254 3.81 3.89 15.27
CA ASN A 254 4.13 4.08 13.85
C ASN A 254 3.31 3.16 12.94
N ILE A 255 3.13 1.89 13.31
CA ILE A 255 2.34 0.96 12.49
C ILE A 255 0.85 1.27 12.56
N GLY A 256 0.35 1.70 13.73
CA GLY A 256 -1.01 2.19 13.91
C GLY A 256 -1.29 3.44 13.08
N GLU A 257 -0.35 4.37 13.00
CA GLU A 257 -0.42 5.56 12.14
C GLU A 257 -0.56 5.20 10.65
N LEU A 258 0.18 4.19 10.17
CA LEU A 258 0.03 3.69 8.79
C LEU A 258 -1.35 3.10 8.54
N GLY A 259 -1.85 2.22 9.43
CA GLY A 259 -3.20 1.67 9.31
C GLY A 259 -4.27 2.76 9.34
N ALA A 260 -4.09 3.76 10.21
CA ALA A 260 -5.03 4.85 10.39
C ALA A 260 -5.10 5.74 9.14
N TRP A 261 -3.97 5.95 8.47
CA TRP A 261 -3.88 6.70 7.22
C TRP A 261 -4.87 6.19 6.16
N ALA A 262 -4.99 4.86 6.04
CA ALA A 262 -5.88 4.20 5.10
C ALA A 262 -7.35 4.29 5.52
N VAL A 263 -7.64 4.07 6.81
CA VAL A 263 -8.99 4.14 7.38
C VAL A 263 -9.60 5.52 7.18
N VAL A 264 -8.91 6.59 7.59
CA VAL A 264 -9.47 7.95 7.57
C VAL A 264 -9.70 8.46 6.15
N ARG A 265 -8.83 8.09 5.20
CA ARG A 265 -9.00 8.41 3.78
C ARG A 265 -10.15 7.66 3.17
N THR A 266 -10.26 6.35 3.43
CA THR A 266 -11.39 5.56 2.91
C THR A 266 -12.73 6.08 3.45
N LEU A 267 -12.79 6.43 4.74
CA LEU A 267 -14.02 6.98 5.35
C LEU A 267 -14.39 8.35 4.75
N ARG A 268 -13.43 9.25 4.57
CA ARG A 268 -13.67 10.51 3.85
C ARG A 268 -14.17 10.26 2.44
N ASP A 269 -13.50 9.37 1.70
CA ASP A 269 -13.82 9.09 0.32
C ASP A 269 -15.21 8.44 0.20
N LEU A 270 -15.59 7.60 1.15
CA LEU A 270 -16.96 7.07 1.27
C LEU A 270 -17.99 8.18 1.47
N GLN A 271 -17.74 9.14 2.37
CA GLN A 271 -18.65 10.28 2.55
C GLN A 271 -18.79 11.12 1.28
N VAL A 272 -17.69 11.38 0.57
CA VAL A 272 -17.71 12.05 -0.73
C VAL A 272 -18.51 11.22 -1.75
N ALA A 273 -18.32 9.90 -1.80
CA ALA A 273 -19.04 9.02 -2.71
C ALA A 273 -20.55 9.03 -2.46
N ILE A 274 -20.98 9.01 -1.19
CA ILE A 274 -22.39 9.12 -0.80
C ILE A 274 -22.98 10.43 -1.32
N ARG A 275 -22.32 11.57 -1.08
CA ARG A 275 -22.78 12.88 -1.58
C ARG A 275 -22.83 12.93 -3.11
N LEU A 276 -21.84 12.37 -3.80
CA LEU A 276 -21.82 12.33 -5.28
C LEU A 276 -22.89 11.39 -5.86
N ALA A 277 -23.24 10.33 -5.14
CA ALA A 277 -24.36 9.46 -5.50
C ALA A 277 -25.70 10.21 -5.40
N GLU A 278 -25.92 10.92 -4.30
CA GLU A 278 -27.16 11.69 -4.04
C GLU A 278 -27.36 12.88 -4.99
N THR A 279 -26.28 13.59 -5.32
CA THR A 279 -26.33 14.79 -6.18
C THR A 279 -26.48 14.48 -7.66
N GLY A 280 -26.22 13.24 -8.10
CA GLY A 280 -26.50 12.76 -9.45
C GLY A 280 -25.61 13.29 -10.58
N GLY A 281 -24.48 13.94 -10.26
CA GLY A 281 -23.50 14.42 -11.26
C GLY A 281 -22.63 13.30 -11.85
N PRO A 282 -22.04 13.46 -13.05
CA PRO A 282 -21.13 12.45 -13.61
C PRO A 282 -19.88 12.28 -12.75
N VAL A 283 -19.45 11.03 -12.56
CA VAL A 283 -18.19 10.67 -11.90
C VAL A 283 -17.42 9.78 -12.86
N GLU A 284 -16.52 10.39 -13.63
CA GLU A 284 -15.84 9.75 -14.75
C GLU A 284 -14.41 10.27 -14.87
N LEU A 285 -13.46 9.37 -15.11
CA LEU A 285 -12.08 9.76 -15.33
C LEU A 285 -11.91 10.32 -16.75
N THR A 286 -11.66 11.63 -16.85
CA THR A 286 -11.45 12.32 -18.13
C THR A 286 -9.96 12.57 -18.41
N PRO A 287 -9.58 12.84 -19.67
CA PRO A 287 -8.20 13.21 -20.02
C PRO A 287 -7.67 14.45 -19.27
N GLU A 288 -8.56 15.40 -18.95
CA GLU A 288 -8.23 16.61 -18.17
C GLU A 288 -7.86 16.24 -16.74
N ILE A 289 -8.62 15.33 -16.11
CA ILE A 289 -8.32 14.81 -14.76
C ILE A 289 -7.00 14.06 -14.76
N GLU A 290 -6.76 13.18 -15.75
CA GLU A 290 -5.48 12.47 -15.88
C GLU A 290 -4.30 13.44 -16.09
N SER A 291 -4.52 14.53 -16.83
CA SER A 291 -3.48 15.55 -17.04
C SER A 291 -3.20 16.36 -15.77
N ALA A 292 -4.23 16.72 -15.00
CA ALA A 292 -4.08 17.42 -13.73
C ALA A 292 -3.36 16.53 -12.70
N PHE A 293 -3.75 15.25 -12.61
CA PHE A 293 -3.05 14.25 -11.81
C PHE A 293 -1.56 14.17 -12.14
N ARG A 294 -1.19 14.03 -13.42
CA ARG A 294 0.22 13.98 -13.83
C ARG A 294 1.00 15.23 -13.43
N ALA A 295 0.39 16.41 -13.53
CA ALA A 295 1.03 17.66 -13.12
C ALA A 295 1.28 17.71 -11.60
N GLU A 296 0.33 17.23 -10.79
CA GLU A 296 0.49 17.16 -9.34
C GLU A 296 1.49 16.09 -8.89
N VAL A 297 1.57 14.96 -9.60
CA VAL A 297 2.63 13.97 -9.39
C VAL A 297 4.00 14.62 -9.63
N GLU A 298 4.18 15.36 -10.74
CA GLU A 298 5.44 16.05 -11.03
C GLU A 298 5.80 17.07 -9.94
N GLU A 299 4.81 17.85 -9.47
CA GLU A 299 5.00 18.81 -8.38
C GLU A 299 5.43 18.12 -7.08
N LYS A 300 4.74 17.04 -6.68
CA LYS A 300 5.06 16.28 -5.47
C LYS A 300 6.45 15.64 -5.55
N ILE A 301 6.79 15.03 -6.69
CA ILE A 301 8.12 14.43 -6.91
C ILE A 301 9.21 15.50 -6.78
N ARG A 302 8.99 16.67 -7.39
CA ARG A 302 9.95 17.79 -7.33
C ARG A 302 10.07 18.37 -5.91
N GLY A 303 8.98 18.36 -5.15
CA GLY A 303 8.93 18.90 -3.78
C GLY A 303 9.50 17.98 -2.70
N ARG A 304 9.53 16.67 -2.93
CA ARG A 304 10.02 15.70 -1.94
C ARG A 304 11.50 15.89 -1.64
N LYS A 305 11.84 15.88 -0.35
CA LYS A 305 13.23 15.94 0.10
C LYS A 305 13.65 14.59 0.66
N LEU A 306 14.81 14.11 0.22
CA LEU A 306 15.39 12.86 0.74
C LEU A 306 15.64 12.91 2.26
N GLU A 307 15.87 14.10 2.83
CA GLU A 307 16.07 14.28 4.28
C GLU A 307 14.82 14.01 5.12
N GLU A 308 13.64 13.89 4.49
CA GLU A 308 12.38 13.54 5.14
C GLU A 308 12.15 12.02 5.16
N ASP A 309 12.84 11.26 4.31
CA ASP A 309 12.77 9.79 4.31
C ASP A 309 13.63 9.23 5.45
N ALA A 310 13.04 8.40 6.31
CA ALA A 310 13.72 7.88 7.50
C ALA A 310 14.96 7.04 7.16
N LEU A 311 14.99 6.41 5.99
CA LEU A 311 16.14 5.66 5.49
C LEU A 311 17.35 6.56 5.19
N PHE A 312 17.10 7.76 4.64
CA PHE A 312 18.17 8.64 4.15
C PHE A 312 18.53 9.73 5.16
N ALA A 313 17.59 10.22 5.96
CA ALA A 313 17.81 11.29 6.93
C ALA A 313 19.05 11.09 7.83
N PRO A 314 19.35 9.88 8.35
CA PRO A 314 20.52 9.67 9.21
C PRO A 314 21.87 9.71 8.48
N VAL A 315 21.88 9.49 7.17
CA VAL A 315 23.11 9.40 6.35
C VAL A 315 23.38 10.64 5.52
N LEU A 316 22.38 11.48 5.30
CA LEU A 316 22.53 12.75 4.58
C LEU A 316 23.25 13.78 5.44
N ARG A 317 24.27 14.41 4.86
CA ARG A 317 25.05 15.47 5.51
C ARG A 317 25.27 16.60 4.51
N PRO A 318 25.12 17.88 4.91
CA PRO A 318 25.51 19.00 4.06
C PRO A 318 26.98 18.89 3.68
N LEU A 319 27.30 19.19 2.41
CA LEU A 319 28.68 19.31 1.98
C LEU A 319 29.24 20.65 2.44
N GLU A 320 30.33 20.62 3.21
CA GLU A 320 31.03 21.85 3.60
C GLU A 320 31.88 22.37 2.42
N PRO A 321 32.11 23.70 2.30
CA PRO A 321 32.91 24.27 1.21
C PRO A 321 34.35 23.74 1.12
N GLN A 322 34.86 23.18 2.22
CA GLN A 322 36.21 22.65 2.37
C GLN A 322 36.26 21.12 2.15
N THR A 323 35.14 20.49 1.78
CA THR A 323 35.07 19.04 1.61
C THR A 323 35.99 18.62 0.45
N PRO A 324 36.95 17.71 0.68
CA PRO A 324 37.79 17.19 -0.39
C PRO A 324 36.95 16.49 -1.46
N PRO A 325 37.51 16.25 -2.67
CA PRO A 325 36.78 15.56 -3.73
C PRO A 325 36.14 14.26 -3.23
N SER A 326 34.82 14.22 -3.24
CA SER A 326 34.00 13.12 -2.73
C SER A 326 33.44 12.28 -3.88
N THR A 327 33.38 10.96 -3.66
CA THR A 327 32.55 10.07 -4.48
C THR A 327 31.13 10.12 -3.93
N GLY A 328 30.17 10.57 -4.75
CA GLY A 328 28.76 10.53 -4.42
C GLY A 328 28.11 9.20 -4.82
N VAL A 329 27.06 8.80 -4.12
CA VAL A 329 26.14 7.74 -4.54
C VAL A 329 24.87 8.41 -5.04
N VAL A 330 24.43 8.06 -6.24
CA VAL A 330 23.11 8.49 -6.75
C VAL A 330 22.08 7.50 -6.19
N LEU A 331 21.07 8.04 -5.53
CA LEU A 331 19.97 7.28 -4.95
C LEU A 331 18.69 7.67 -5.67
N GLU A 332 17.83 6.68 -5.92
CA GLU A 332 16.45 6.90 -6.32
C GLU A 332 15.57 6.60 -5.11
N PRO A 333 14.78 7.56 -4.60
CA PRO A 333 13.81 7.26 -3.56
C PRO A 333 12.59 6.56 -4.15
N THR A 334 11.93 5.72 -3.37
CA THR A 334 10.70 5.04 -3.79
C THR A 334 9.56 6.05 -3.89
N TRP A 335 9.12 6.37 -5.10
CA TRP A 335 8.12 7.42 -5.36
C TRP A 335 6.68 6.93 -5.30
N ALA A 336 6.44 5.69 -5.73
CA ALA A 336 5.17 5.00 -5.70
C ALA A 336 5.40 3.48 -5.68
N MET A 337 4.38 2.72 -5.27
CA MET A 337 4.43 1.26 -5.32
C MET A 337 4.71 0.79 -6.77
N ASN A 338 5.68 -0.10 -6.95
CA ASN A 338 6.12 -0.67 -8.24
C ASN A 338 6.81 0.31 -9.22
N GLU A 339 7.15 1.53 -8.80
CA GLU A 339 7.92 2.47 -9.61
C GLU A 339 9.35 2.62 -9.04
N ALA A 340 10.31 1.95 -9.68
CA ALA A 340 11.75 2.15 -9.46
C ALA A 340 12.48 2.13 -10.81
N MET A 341 13.16 3.23 -11.18
CA MET A 341 14.03 3.32 -12.35
C MET A 341 15.35 2.56 -12.18
N LEU A 342 15.88 2.46 -10.96
CA LEU A 342 17.15 1.82 -10.61
C LEU A 342 16.97 0.43 -9.96
N GLY A 343 15.73 0.00 -9.74
CA GLY A 343 15.37 -1.25 -9.05
C GLY A 343 15.36 -1.12 -7.52
N PHE A 344 14.74 -2.09 -6.85
CA PHE A 344 14.73 -2.22 -5.38
C PHE A 344 16.03 -2.81 -4.85
#